data_AF-A0A419KH79-F1
#
_entry.id   AF-A0A419KH79-F1
#
_cell.length_a   1.000
_cell.length_b   1.000
_cell.length_c   1.000
_cell.angle_alpha   90.00
_cell.angle_beta   90.00
_cell.angle_gamma   90.00
#
_symmetry.space_group_name_H-M   'P 1'
#
loop_
_entity.id
_entity.type
_entity.pdbx_description
1 polymer ?
#
loop_
_entity_poly.entity_id
_entity_poly.type
_entity_poly.pdbx_seq_one_letter_code
_entity_poly.pdbx_strand_id
1 'polypeptide(L)'
;MTEEEINADAATLIVKDYFERVKGAKIKIAERPLIDWMDFTVNSVKEENGLFVVKCEFYESLFSQTRVKYVVKVSKKGEIKEVSKEENREEVNKIAGNEMFK
;
A
#
# COMPACT_ATOMS: atom_id res chain seq x y z
N MET A 1 22.66 4.49 24.39
CA MET A 1 22.22 5.02 23.10
C MET A 1 20.83 4.44 22.86
N THR A 2 19.78 5.19 23.16
CA THR A 2 18.41 4.76 22.87
C THR A 2 18.21 4.85 21.36
N GLU A 3 17.98 3.71 20.69
CA GLU A 3 17.52 3.72 19.31
C GLU A 3 16.24 4.57 19.25
N GLU A 4 16.26 5.63 18.44
CA GLU A 4 15.11 6.51 18.28
C GLU A 4 14.00 5.73 17.55
N GLU A 5 12.87 5.55 18.22
CA GLU A 5 11.71 4.90 17.61
C GLU A 5 11.12 5.80 16.53
N ILE A 6 10.71 5.20 15.42
CA ILE A 6 10.10 5.95 14.32
C ILE A 6 8.69 6.43 14.71
N ASN A 7 8.24 7.52 14.09
CA ASN A 7 6.87 8.02 14.20
C ASN A 7 5.99 7.58 13.01
N ALA A 8 4.71 7.97 13.02
CA ALA A 8 3.74 7.59 11.99
C ALA A 8 4.09 8.13 10.58
N ASP A 9 4.66 9.34 10.50
CA ASP A 9 5.14 9.92 9.24
C ASP A 9 6.30 9.10 8.66
N ALA A 10 7.27 8.75 9.50
CA ALA A 10 8.38 7.89 9.11
C ALA A 10 7.90 6.50 8.66
N ALA A 11 6.92 5.91 9.36
CA ALA A 11 6.31 4.65 8.95
C ALA A 11 5.65 4.75 7.57
N THR A 12 4.98 5.87 7.28
CA THR A 12 4.37 6.15 5.97
C THR A 12 5.41 6.21 4.86
N LEU A 13 6.52 6.92 5.10
CA LEU A 13 7.62 7.02 4.13
C LEU A 13 8.26 5.66 3.84
N ILE A 14 8.44 4.82 4.87
CA ILE A 14 8.97 3.45 4.72
C ILE A 14 8.05 2.60 3.85
N VAL A 15 6.74 2.69 4.06
CA VAL A 15 5.77 1.94 3.24
C VAL A 15 5.79 2.40 1.79
N LYS A 16 5.90 3.72 1.55
CA LYS A 16 6.04 4.27 0.21
C LYS A 16 7.32 3.78 -0.49
N ASP A 17 8.46 3.85 0.18
CA ASP A 17 9.76 3.37 -0.33
C ASP A 17 9.72 1.86 -0.66
N TYR A 18 9.06 1.07 0.19
CA TYR A 18 8.86 -0.35 -0.07
C TYR A 18 8.08 -0.60 -1.37
N PHE A 19 6.95 0.08 -1.58
CA PHE A 19 6.17 -0.09 -2.81
C PHE A 19 6.86 0.47 -4.05
N GLU A 20 7.66 1.53 -3.91
CA GLU A 20 8.55 1.99 -4.98
C GLU A 20 9.49 0.86 -5.44
N ARG A 21 10.13 0.16 -4.48
CA ARG A 21 11.00 -0.99 -4.77
C ARG A 21 10.26 -2.15 -5.41
N VAL A 22 9.11 -2.54 -4.85
CA VAL A 22 8.30 -3.68 -5.33
C VAL A 22 7.75 -3.42 -6.73
N LYS A 23 7.29 -2.20 -7.04
CA LYS A 23 6.76 -1.85 -8.37
C LYS A 23 7.84 -1.61 -9.43
N GLY A 24 9.11 -1.80 -9.07
CA GLY A 24 10.22 -1.81 -10.02
C GLY A 24 11.00 -0.50 -10.03
N ALA A 25 11.62 -0.17 -8.89
CA ALA A 25 12.49 1.00 -8.61
C ALA A 25 13.73 1.20 -9.52
N LYS A 26 13.65 0.90 -10.82
CA LYS A 26 14.58 1.39 -11.84
C LYS A 26 13.92 2.11 -13.01
N ILE A 27 12.59 2.25 -12.99
CA ILE A 27 11.87 3.03 -14.00
C ILE A 27 11.45 4.35 -13.35
N LYS A 28 12.30 5.37 -13.49
CA LYS A 28 11.91 6.76 -13.23
C LYS A 28 11.26 7.30 -14.50
N ILE A 29 10.03 7.79 -14.39
CA ILE A 29 9.34 8.46 -15.50
C ILE A 29 9.32 9.95 -15.15
N ALA A 30 9.96 10.76 -16.01
CA ALA A 30 10.14 12.20 -15.77
C ALA A 30 10.65 12.50 -14.35
N GLU A 31 11.73 11.81 -13.96
CA GLU A 31 12.44 12.00 -12.68
C GLU A 31 11.66 11.64 -11.40
N ARG A 32 10.38 11.25 -11.52
CA ARG A 32 9.56 10.82 -10.40
C ARG A 32 9.50 9.29 -10.28
N PRO A 33 9.47 8.74 -9.05
CA PRO A 33 9.16 7.35 -8.79
C PRO A 33 7.86 6.90 -9.47
N LEU A 34 7.84 5.67 -9.98
CA LEU A 34 6.65 5.10 -10.59
C LEU A 34 5.43 5.14 -9.65
N ILE A 35 5.65 4.92 -8.35
CA ILE A 35 4.59 4.89 -7.34
C ILE A 35 3.84 6.22 -7.20
N ASP A 36 4.51 7.35 -7.51
CA ASP A 36 3.87 8.67 -7.50
C ASP A 36 2.89 8.84 -8.67
N TRP A 37 3.13 8.17 -9.79
CA TRP A 37 2.23 8.16 -10.94
C TRP A 37 1.04 7.21 -10.75
N MET A 38 1.14 6.28 -9.79
CA MET A 38 0.09 5.31 -9.48
C MET A 38 -0.89 5.85 -8.41
N ASP A 39 -0.82 7.14 -8.09
CA ASP A 39 -1.69 7.82 -7.12
C ASP A 39 -1.65 7.18 -5.71
N PHE A 40 -0.44 6.94 -5.21
CA PHE A 40 -0.23 6.41 -3.86
C PHE A 40 -0.85 7.30 -2.80
N THR A 41 -1.85 6.75 -2.12
CA THR A 41 -2.61 7.41 -1.06
C THR A 41 -2.53 6.58 0.21
N VAL A 42 -2.26 7.23 1.35
CA VAL A 42 -2.39 6.62 2.66
C VAL A 42 -3.77 6.95 3.22
N ASN A 43 -4.59 5.93 3.44
CA ASN A 43 -5.94 6.08 3.96
C ASN A 43 -5.97 6.17 5.49
N SER A 44 -5.05 5.48 6.19
CA SER A 44 -4.99 5.48 7.65
C SER A 44 -3.63 5.02 8.15
N VAL A 45 -3.18 5.59 9.26
CA VAL A 45 -2.04 5.11 10.04
C VAL A 45 -2.48 5.00 11.49
N LYS A 46 -2.32 3.83 12.09
CA LYS A 46 -2.64 3.59 13.50
C LYS A 46 -1.51 2.85 14.19
N GLU A 47 -1.37 3.05 15.48
CA GLU A 47 -0.48 2.25 16.30
C GLU A 47 -1.28 1.14 16.99
N GLU A 48 -0.88 -0.11 16.75
CA GLU A 48 -1.53 -1.29 17.31
C GLU A 48 -0.47 -2.31 17.71
N ASN A 49 -0.49 -2.76 18.98
CA ASN A 49 0.44 -3.77 19.51
C ASN A 49 1.93 -3.43 19.31
N GLY A 50 2.31 -2.15 19.43
CA GLY A 50 3.70 -1.72 19.22
C GLY A 50 4.14 -1.71 17.75
N LEU A 51 3.21 -1.77 16.81
CA LEU A 51 3.46 -1.65 15.37
C LEU A 51 2.64 -0.49 14.80
N PHE A 52 3.15 0.14 13.74
CA PHE A 52 2.35 1.02 12.89
C PHE A 52 1.65 0.20 11.82
N VAL A 53 0.32 0.27 11.81
CA VAL A 53 -0.56 -0.31 10.79
C VAL A 53 -0.90 0.79 9.79
N VAL A 54 -0.28 0.72 8.61
CA VAL A 54 -0.46 1.65 7.51
C VAL A 54 -1.41 1.05 6.47
N LYS A 55 -2.56 1.68 6.27
CA LYS A 55 -3.48 1.36 5.18
C LYS A 55 -3.24 2.31 4.02
N CYS A 56 -2.93 1.78 2.85
CA CYS A 56 -2.65 2.56 1.66
C CYS A 56 -3.27 1.93 0.41
N GLU A 57 -3.42 2.72 -0.63
CA GLU A 57 -3.92 2.28 -1.92
C GLU A 57 -3.30 3.04 -3.07
N PHE A 58 -3.22 2.38 -4.22
CA PHE A 58 -2.73 2.94 -5.48
C PHE A 58 -3.29 2.13 -6.66
N TYR A 59 -3.23 2.69 -7.86
CA TYR A 59 -3.59 1.97 -9.08
C TYR A 59 -2.68 0.75 -9.29
N GLU A 60 -3.23 -0.37 -9.73
CA GLU A 60 -2.46 -1.61 -9.89
C GLU A 60 -1.25 -1.46 -10.85
N SER A 61 -1.44 -0.65 -11.89
CA SER A 61 -0.45 -0.22 -12.89
C SER A 61 -0.78 1.19 -13.41
N LEU A 62 0.12 1.82 -14.16
CA LEU A 62 -0.04 3.20 -14.68
C LEU A 62 -1.30 3.44 -15.52
N PHE A 63 -1.81 2.40 -16.18
CA PHE A 63 -2.96 2.50 -17.08
C PHE A 63 -4.18 1.76 -16.53
N SER A 64 -4.08 1.22 -15.31
CA SER A 64 -5.19 0.52 -14.67
C SER A 64 -6.16 1.51 -14.04
N GLN A 65 -7.46 1.22 -14.15
CA GLN A 65 -8.49 1.90 -13.37
C GLN A 65 -8.72 1.22 -12.01
N THR A 66 -8.13 0.03 -11.80
CA THR A 66 -8.29 -0.75 -10.58
C THR A 66 -7.30 -0.26 -9.53
N ARG A 67 -7.83 0.18 -8.39
CA ARG A 67 -7.05 0.47 -7.19
C ARG A 67 -6.91 -0.79 -6.33
N VAL A 68 -5.72 -1.01 -5.83
CA VAL A 68 -5.40 -2.09 -4.90
C VAL A 68 -5.10 -1.50 -3.54
N LYS A 69 -5.74 -2.05 -2.51
CA LYS A 69 -5.61 -1.64 -1.11
C LYS A 69 -4.65 -2.59 -0.40
N TYR A 70 -3.80 -2.04 0.45
CA TYR A 70 -2.83 -2.77 1.24
C TYR A 70 -2.86 -2.34 2.70
N VAL A 71 -2.65 -3.31 3.57
CA VAL A 71 -2.37 -3.12 5.00
C VAL A 71 -0.94 -3.54 5.25
N VAL A 72 -0.12 -2.63 5.75
CA VAL A 72 1.30 -2.85 6.01
C VAL A 72 1.59 -2.61 7.49
N LYS A 73 2.26 -3.56 8.13
CA LYS A 73 2.69 -3.46 9.53
C LYS A 73 4.17 -3.13 9.60
N VAL A 74 4.52 -2.03 10.27
CA VAL A 74 5.90 -1.53 10.43
C VAL A 74 6.25 -1.52 11.92
N SER A 75 7.43 -2.00 12.27
CA SER A 75 7.93 -1.93 13.66
C SER A 75 8.35 -0.51 14.03
N LYS A 76 8.45 -0.24 15.34
CA LYS A 76 9.06 0.99 15.87
C LYS A 76 10.51 1.22 15.46
N LYS A 77 11.18 0.18 14.95
CA LYS A 77 12.53 0.26 14.36
C LYS A 77 12.53 0.52 12.85
N GLY A 78 11.36 0.69 12.24
CA GLY A 78 11.22 0.93 10.80
C GLY A 78 11.31 -0.31 9.91
N GLU A 79 11.15 -1.50 10.47
CA GLU A 79 11.16 -2.74 9.69
C GLU A 79 9.74 -3.12 9.28
N ILE A 80 9.52 -3.43 8.00
CA ILE A 80 8.25 -4.01 7.54
C ILE A 80 8.16 -5.45 8.04
N LYS A 81 7.11 -5.73 8.83
CA LYS A 81 6.85 -7.05 9.41
C LYS A 81 5.82 -7.84 8.61
N GLU A 82 4.85 -7.16 8.00
CA GLU A 82 3.77 -7.80 7.24
C GLU A 82 3.23 -6.88 6.15
N VAL A 83 2.89 -7.44 5.00
CA VAL A 83 2.21 -6.76 3.89
C VAL A 83 1.07 -7.64 3.42
N SER A 84 -0.16 -7.13 3.50
CA SER A 84 -1.37 -7.87 3.15
C SER A 84 -2.20 -7.06 2.16
N LYS A 85 -2.65 -7.66 1.06
CA LYS A 85 -3.60 -7.03 0.12
C LYS A 85 -4.99 -7.10 0.76
N GLU A 86 -5.66 -5.97 0.90
CA GLU A 86 -7.06 -5.94 1.34
C GLU A 86 -7.91 -6.34 0.11
N GLU A 87 -8.41 -7.58 0.10
CA GLU A 87 -9.19 -8.09 -1.03
C GLU A 87 -10.41 -7.20 -1.26
N ASN A 88 -10.44 -6.59 -2.44
CA ASN A 88 -11.53 -5.70 -2.82
C ASN A 88 -12.77 -6.55 -3.15
N ARG A 89 -13.68 -6.70 -2.17
CA ARG A 89 -14.93 -7.45 -2.34
C ARG A 89 -15.84 -6.92 -3.44
N GLU A 90 -15.57 -5.73 -4.00
CA GLU A 90 -16.42 -5.13 -5.04
C GLU A 90 -16.38 -5.86 -6.40
N GLU A 91 -15.33 -6.63 -6.72
CA GLU A 91 -15.31 -7.38 -7.99
C GLU A 91 -16.04 -8.73 -7.93
N VAL A 92 -16.26 -9.29 -6.74
CA VAL A 92 -16.96 -10.59 -6.59
C VAL A 92 -18.45 -10.47 -6.94
N ASN A 93 -19.05 -9.30 -6.74
CA ASN A 93 -20.48 -9.08 -6.98
C ASN A 93 -20.84 -8.81 -8.45
N LYS A 94 -19.88 -8.57 -9.36
CA LYS A 94 -20.18 -8.46 -10.80
C LYS A 94 -20.23 -9.82 -11.50
N ILE A 95 -19.55 -10.83 -10.95
CA ILE A 95 -19.48 -12.17 -11.55
C ILE A 95 -20.69 -13.01 -11.11
N ALA A 96 -21.13 -12.88 -9.86
CA ALA A 96 -22.27 -13.62 -9.31
C ALA A 96 -23.65 -13.15 -9.83
N GLY A 97 -23.74 -11.98 -10.46
CA GLY A 97 -25.00 -11.41 -10.95
C GLY A 97 -25.42 -11.86 -12.35
N ASN A 98 -24.60 -12.63 -13.07
CA ASN A 98 -24.86 -12.98 -14.48
C ASN A 98 -25.31 -14.44 -14.71
N GLU A 99 -25.56 -15.22 -13.66
CA GLU A 99 -26.02 -16.62 -13.75
C GLU A 99 -27.47 -16.82 -13.26
N MET A 100 -28.34 -15.81 -13.37
CA MET A 100 -29.77 -15.96 -13.00
C MET A 100 -30.75 -15.73 -14.15
N PHE A 101 -30.28 -15.60 -15.39
CA PHE A 101 -31.13 -15.54 -16.57
C PHE A 101 -30.58 -16.43 -17.69
N LYS A 102 -30.78 -17.74 -17.56
CA LYS A 102 -31.01 -18.66 -18.68
C LYS A 102 -31.98 -19.76 -18.26
#